data_AF-A0A945C6N5-F1
#
_entry.id   AF-A0A945C6N5-F1
#
_cell.length_a   1.000
_cell.length_b   1.000
_cell.length_c   1.000
_cell.angle_alpha   90.00
_cell.angle_beta   90.00
_cell.angle_gamma   90.00
#
_symmetry.space_group_name_H-M   'P 1'
#
loop_
_entity.id
_entity.type
_entity.pdbx_description
1 polymer ?
#
loop_
_entity_poly.entity_id
_entity_poly.type
_entity_poly.pdbx_seq_one_letter_code
_entity_poly.pdbx_strand_id
1 'polypeptide(L)'
;MIFNYNKKIKIALISLLIIVIIGLVWFLLYDRSRTKDLRVVNQAQTLATALEQYYDKFNAYPQISEVDVNSIKLIGNQGINKSSEFAYYRSQGEFARSATLLSSGTDYVIKFELKNKWPVWQLIDSGGECRLTTNILISCKQSK
;
A
#
# COMPACT_ATOMS: atom_id res chain seq x y z
N MET A 1 19.40 -28.48 41.19
CA MET A 1 18.07 -28.99 41.58
C MET A 1 17.29 -29.28 40.29
N ILE A 2 17.25 -30.55 39.86
CA ILE A 2 16.50 -30.93 38.65
C ILE A 2 15.03 -30.96 39.04
N PHE A 3 14.26 -29.98 38.59
CA PHE A 3 12.82 -29.93 38.85
C PHE A 3 12.14 -31.16 38.23
N ASN A 4 11.76 -32.12 39.07
CA ASN A 4 10.94 -33.26 38.70
C ASN A 4 9.48 -32.81 38.51
N TYR A 5 9.26 -31.98 37.50
CA TYR A 5 7.91 -31.58 37.11
C TYR A 5 7.14 -32.81 36.63
N ASN A 6 5.99 -33.06 37.28
CA ASN A 6 5.02 -34.07 36.89
C ASN A 6 4.75 -33.95 35.38
N LYS A 7 4.72 -35.08 34.64
CA LYS A 7 4.58 -35.11 33.17
C LYS A 7 3.43 -34.21 32.68
N LYS A 8 2.34 -34.12 33.45
CA LYS A 8 1.19 -33.25 33.19
C LYS A 8 1.54 -31.76 33.14
N ILE A 9 2.39 -31.27 34.05
CA ILE A 9 2.80 -29.86 34.11
C ILE A 9 3.75 -29.52 32.96
N LYS A 10 4.64 -30.45 32.57
CA LYS A 10 5.50 -30.28 31.39
C LYS A 10 4.67 -30.13 30.11
N ILE A 11 3.65 -30.98 29.93
CA ILE A 11 2.74 -30.90 28.78
C ILE A 11 1.98 -29.56 28.78
N ALA A 12 1.47 -29.12 29.92
CA ALA A 12 0.76 -27.85 30.05
C ALA A 12 1.66 -26.63 29.74
N LEU A 13 2.91 -26.65 30.18
CA LEU A 13 3.87 -25.58 29.85
C LEU A 13 4.23 -25.57 28.36
N ILE A 14 4.41 -26.74 27.74
CA ILE A 14 4.69 -26.84 26.30
C ILE A 14 3.49 -26.35 25.49
N SER A 15 2.25 -26.73 25.85
CA SER A 15 1.06 -26.26 25.15
C SER A 15 0.85 -24.76 25.29
N LEU A 16 1.08 -24.20 26.49
CA LEU A 16 1.04 -22.75 26.72
C LEU A 16 2.06 -22.03 25.83
N LEU A 17 3.28 -22.56 25.75
CA LEU A 17 4.36 -21.98 24.95
C LEU A 17 4.02 -21.98 23.46
N ILE A 18 3.41 -23.06 22.95
CA ILE A 18 2.92 -23.13 21.57
C ILE A 18 1.85 -22.06 21.29
N ILE A 19 0.88 -21.88 22.19
CA ILE A 19 -0.18 -20.86 22.04
C ILE A 19 0.43 -19.45 21.99
N VAL A 20 1.39 -19.16 22.86
CA VAL A 20 2.09 -17.87 22.89
C VAL A 20 2.85 -17.62 21.59
N ILE A 21 3.56 -18.62 21.06
CA ILE A 21 4.27 -18.50 19.78
C ILE A 21 3.29 -18.22 18.64
N ILE A 22 2.17 -18.97 18.56
CA ILE A 22 1.15 -18.76 17.52
C ILE A 22 0.59 -17.35 17.60
N GLY A 23 0.26 -16.88 18.81
CA GLY A 23 -0.25 -15.52 19.03
C GLY A 23 0.74 -14.44 18.59
N LEU A 24 2.03 -14.59 18.92
CA LEU A 24 3.09 -13.67 18.52
C LEU A 24 3.26 -13.64 16.99
N VAL A 25 3.27 -14.80 16.34
CA VAL A 25 3.36 -14.89 14.87
C VAL A 25 2.17 -14.19 14.22
N TRP A 26 0.95 -14.43 14.71
CA TRP A 26 -0.26 -13.78 14.20
C TRP A 26 -0.22 -12.27 14.39
N PHE A 27 0.20 -11.79 15.55
CA PHE A 27 0.34 -10.36 15.83
C PHE A 27 1.35 -9.69 14.89
N LEU A 28 2.52 -10.30 14.69
CA LEU A 28 3.55 -9.79 13.78
C LEU A 28 3.06 -9.76 12.32
N LEU A 29 2.32 -10.78 11.88
CA LEU A 29 1.72 -10.81 10.54
C LEU A 29 0.66 -9.73 10.37
N TYR A 30 -0.18 -9.50 11.39
CA TYR A 30 -1.20 -8.46 11.38
C TYR A 30 -0.58 -7.06 11.32
N ASP A 31 0.40 -6.78 12.19
CA ASP A 31 1.10 -5.48 12.22
C ASP A 31 1.83 -5.20 10.89
N ARG A 32 2.49 -6.23 10.33
CA ARG A 32 3.11 -6.13 9.00
C ARG A 32 2.09 -5.88 7.90
N SER A 33 0.89 -6.48 7.97
CA SER A 33 -0.19 -6.24 7.02
C SER A 33 -0.70 -4.80 7.11
N ARG A 34 -0.91 -4.29 8.32
CA ARG A 34 -1.37 -2.91 8.55
C ARG A 34 -0.32 -1.88 8.12
N THR A 35 0.95 -2.18 8.32
CA THR A 35 2.07 -1.36 7.81
C THR A 35 2.10 -1.33 6.28
N LYS A 36 1.77 -2.43 5.59
CA LYS A 36 1.66 -2.45 4.13
C LYS A 36 0.54 -1.55 3.61
N ASP A 37 -0.59 -1.45 4.32
CA ASP A 37 -1.68 -0.53 3.98
C ASP A 37 -1.20 0.94 4.01
N LEU A 38 -0.54 1.35 5.09
CA LEU A 38 0.01 2.71 5.18
C LEU A 38 1.06 2.97 4.11
N ARG A 39 1.89 1.97 3.82
CA ARG A 39 2.94 2.10 2.80
C ARG A 39 2.35 2.28 1.40
N VAL A 40 1.31 1.52 1.03
CA VAL A 40 0.68 1.68 -0.29
C VAL A 40 0.01 3.06 -0.43
N VAL A 41 -0.63 3.57 0.64
CA VAL A 41 -1.22 4.92 0.64
C VAL A 41 -0.14 5.99 0.43
N ASN A 42 0.97 5.90 1.17
CA ASN A 42 2.08 6.85 1.01
C ASN A 42 2.72 6.77 -0.39
N GLN A 43 2.88 5.56 -0.94
CA GLN A 43 3.40 5.36 -2.29
C GLN A 43 2.44 5.95 -3.35
N ALA A 44 1.13 5.75 -3.20
CA ALA A 44 0.11 6.36 -4.05
C ALA A 44 0.13 7.89 -3.96
N GLN A 45 0.26 8.45 -2.76
CA GLN A 45 0.34 9.90 -2.55
C GLN A 45 1.62 10.51 -3.15
N THR A 46 2.74 9.80 -3.05
CA THR A 46 4.01 10.22 -3.68
C THR A 46 3.88 10.25 -5.21
N LEU A 47 3.28 9.20 -5.78
CA LEU A 47 3.00 9.13 -7.22
C LEU A 47 2.03 10.25 -7.67
N ALA A 48 0.96 10.48 -6.91
CA ALA A 48 0.00 11.54 -7.16
C ALA A 48 0.65 12.93 -7.13
N THR A 49 1.47 13.20 -6.11
CA THR A 49 2.21 14.46 -5.99
C THR A 49 3.10 14.70 -7.20
N ALA A 50 3.76 13.65 -7.72
CA ALA A 50 4.56 13.76 -8.93
C ALA A 50 3.73 14.03 -10.19
N LEU A 51 2.50 13.47 -10.27
CA LEU A 51 1.56 13.78 -11.34
C LEU A 51 1.08 15.24 -11.28
N GLU A 52 0.81 15.78 -10.09
CA GLU A 52 0.48 17.20 -9.92
C GLU A 52 1.65 18.10 -10.33
N GLN A 53 2.89 17.77 -9.92
CA GLN A 53 4.08 18.52 -10.35
C GLN A 53 4.29 18.47 -11.87
N TYR A 54 3.96 17.35 -12.50
CA TYR A 54 3.98 17.23 -13.95
C TYR A 54 2.91 18.15 -14.59
N TYR A 55 1.69 18.15 -14.04
CA TYR A 55 0.62 19.03 -14.50
C TYR A 55 0.98 20.51 -14.38
N ASP A 56 1.59 20.93 -13.26
CA ASP A 56 2.04 22.32 -13.07
C ASP A 56 3.02 22.80 -14.16
N LYS A 57 3.75 21.87 -14.80
CA LYS A 57 4.74 22.17 -15.84
C LYS A 57 4.18 22.05 -17.26
N PHE A 58 3.33 21.07 -17.51
CA PHE A 58 2.86 20.73 -18.85
C PHE A 58 1.38 21.08 -19.09
N ASN A 59 0.68 21.54 -18.06
CA ASN A 59 -0.76 21.84 -18.05
C ASN A 59 -1.64 20.66 -18.50
N ALA A 60 -1.12 19.44 -18.35
CA ALA A 60 -1.76 18.18 -18.68
C ALA A 60 -1.07 17.05 -17.93
N TYR A 61 -1.83 16.03 -17.54
CA TYR A 61 -1.26 14.78 -17.02
C TYR A 61 -0.70 13.92 -18.17
N PRO A 62 0.25 13.01 -17.92
CA PRO A 62 0.68 12.08 -18.95
C PRO A 62 -0.48 11.14 -19.30
N GLN A 63 -0.72 10.90 -20.59
CA GLN A 63 -1.78 9.98 -21.02
C GLN A 63 -1.34 8.52 -20.87
N ILE A 64 -2.10 7.77 -20.09
CA ILE A 64 -1.81 6.39 -19.73
C ILE A 64 -3.12 5.62 -19.71
N SER A 65 -3.23 4.58 -20.54
CA SER A 65 -4.23 3.53 -20.35
C SER A 65 -4.07 2.90 -18.97
N GLU A 66 -5.11 2.25 -18.42
CA GLU A 66 -4.99 1.60 -17.11
C GLU A 66 -3.80 0.60 -17.10
N VAL A 67 -2.81 0.87 -16.24
CA VAL A 67 -1.60 0.03 -16.08
C VAL A 67 -1.30 -0.22 -14.62
N ASP A 68 -0.56 -1.30 -14.34
CA ASP A 68 0.00 -1.56 -13.01
C ASP A 68 1.03 -0.46 -12.67
N VAL A 69 0.94 0.12 -11.48
CA VAL A 69 1.87 1.19 -11.04
C VAL A 69 3.32 0.72 -10.95
N ASN A 70 3.57 -0.57 -10.76
CA ASN A 70 4.92 -1.14 -10.72
C ASN A 70 5.60 -1.11 -12.09
N SER A 71 4.82 -0.98 -13.18
CA SER A 71 5.36 -0.75 -14.52
C SER A 71 5.92 0.66 -14.70
N ILE A 72 5.56 1.61 -13.83
CA ILE A 72 5.99 3.01 -13.87
C ILE A 72 7.28 3.14 -13.05
N LYS A 73 8.41 3.22 -13.73
CA LYS A 73 9.73 3.39 -13.11
C LYS A 73 10.15 4.85 -13.01
N LEU A 74 9.75 5.67 -13.97
CA LEU A 74 10.15 7.07 -14.09
C LEU A 74 9.01 7.89 -14.70
N ILE A 75 8.72 9.07 -14.13
CA ILE A 75 7.95 10.12 -14.80
C ILE A 75 8.89 11.31 -14.92
N GLY A 76 9.24 11.67 -16.15
CA GLY A 76 10.12 12.79 -16.45
C GLY A 76 9.54 13.71 -17.52
N ASN A 77 10.28 14.76 -17.87
CA ASN A 77 9.85 15.75 -18.86
C ASN A 77 9.59 15.17 -20.26
N GLN A 78 10.24 14.05 -20.62
CA GLN A 78 10.02 13.37 -21.90
C GLN A 78 8.87 12.35 -21.87
N GLY A 79 8.21 12.19 -20.71
CA GLY A 79 7.12 11.25 -20.47
C GLY A 79 7.50 10.12 -19.52
N ILE A 80 6.75 9.02 -19.60
CA ILE A 80 6.86 7.88 -18.68
C ILE A 80 7.90 6.89 -19.20
N ASN A 81 8.75 6.40 -18.29
CA ASN A 81 9.80 5.41 -18.55
C ASN A 81 10.77 5.79 -19.67
N LYS A 82 10.87 7.08 -20.01
CA LYS A 82 11.85 7.61 -20.97
C LYS A 82 12.99 8.29 -20.24
N SER A 83 14.20 8.14 -20.78
CA SER A 83 15.36 8.89 -20.31
C SER A 83 15.04 10.39 -20.30
N SER A 84 15.18 11.01 -19.14
CA SER A 84 14.77 12.39 -18.88
C SER A 84 15.83 13.04 -18.00
N GLU A 85 16.17 14.28 -18.32
CA GLU A 85 17.09 15.09 -17.51
C GLU A 85 16.46 15.44 -16.16
N PHE A 86 15.16 15.71 -16.16
CA PHE A 86 14.36 15.99 -14.97
C PHE A 86 13.38 14.85 -14.70
N ALA A 87 13.38 14.37 -13.46
CA ALA A 87 12.49 13.32 -12.98
C ALA A 87 11.57 13.88 -11.90
N TYR A 88 10.25 13.80 -12.12
CA TYR A 88 9.22 14.13 -11.13
C TYR A 88 8.92 12.93 -10.24
N TYR A 89 9.01 11.72 -10.80
CA TYR A 89 8.83 10.47 -10.07
C TYR A 89 9.93 9.49 -10.41
N ARG A 90 10.46 8.81 -9.38
CA ARG A 90 11.28 7.60 -9.54
C ARG A 90 10.72 6.53 -8.62
N SER A 91 10.48 5.34 -9.17
CA SER A 91 10.06 4.20 -8.36
C SER A 91 11.12 3.88 -7.31
N GLN A 92 10.69 3.80 -6.04
CA GLN A 92 11.54 3.42 -4.90
C GLN A 92 11.48 1.91 -4.61
N GLY A 93 11.02 1.12 -5.59
CA GLY A 93 10.75 -0.30 -5.44
C GLY A 93 9.29 -0.64 -5.76
N GLU A 94 8.93 -1.89 -5.50
CA GLU A 94 7.56 -2.37 -5.70
C GLU A 94 6.59 -1.74 -4.71
N PHE A 95 5.38 -1.50 -5.17
CA PHE A 95 4.29 -1.08 -4.30
C PHE A 95 4.01 -2.18 -3.26
N ALA A 96 3.70 -1.76 -2.04
CA ALA A 96 3.44 -2.67 -0.94
C ALA A 96 2.23 -3.59 -1.18
N ARG A 97 1.33 -3.17 -2.09
CA ARG A 97 0.14 -3.87 -2.57
C ARG A 97 -0.11 -3.52 -4.04
N SER A 98 -0.87 -4.37 -4.73
CA SER A 98 -1.28 -4.12 -6.11
C SER A 98 -2.02 -2.79 -6.22
N ALA A 99 -1.68 -2.03 -7.25
CA ALA A 99 -2.31 -0.76 -7.55
C ALA A 99 -2.26 -0.51 -9.07
N THR A 100 -3.27 0.18 -9.59
CA THR A 100 -3.35 0.58 -11.00
C THR A 100 -3.41 2.09 -11.12
N LEU A 101 -2.84 2.62 -12.21
CA LEU A 101 -2.95 4.03 -12.58
C LEU A 101 -3.67 4.12 -13.93
N LEU A 102 -4.64 5.01 -14.00
CA LEU A 102 -5.26 5.51 -15.22
C LEU A 102 -5.06 7.02 -15.27
N SER A 103 -4.70 7.58 -16.42
CA SER A 103 -4.52 9.03 -16.58
C SER A 103 -4.93 9.47 -17.98
N SER A 104 -5.91 10.37 -18.10
CA SER A 104 -6.50 10.77 -19.40
C SER A 104 -5.92 12.08 -19.98
N GLY A 105 -5.05 12.74 -19.22
CA GLY A 105 -4.52 14.07 -19.55
C GLY A 105 -5.21 15.20 -18.80
N THR A 106 -6.50 15.05 -18.46
CA THR A 106 -7.23 16.02 -17.62
C THR A 106 -7.43 15.52 -16.19
N ASP A 107 -7.46 14.21 -16.00
CA ASP A 107 -7.60 13.57 -14.70
C ASP A 107 -6.70 12.34 -14.58
N TYR A 108 -6.50 11.90 -13.35
CA TYR A 108 -5.90 10.60 -13.05
C TYR A 108 -6.63 9.89 -11.90
N VAL A 109 -6.50 8.57 -11.88
CA VAL A 109 -7.03 7.69 -10.84
C VAL A 109 -5.98 6.64 -10.51
N ILE A 110 -5.52 6.63 -9.26
CA ILE A 110 -4.72 5.54 -8.69
C ILE A 110 -5.64 4.65 -7.86
N LYS A 111 -5.85 3.41 -8.27
CA LYS A 111 -6.65 2.43 -7.51
C LYS A 111 -5.73 1.51 -6.73
N PHE A 112 -6.06 1.21 -5.48
CA PHE A 112 -5.32 0.28 -4.63
C PHE A 112 -6.23 -0.34 -3.57
N GLU A 113 -5.85 -1.49 -3.03
CA GLU A 113 -6.63 -2.18 -1.99
C GLU A 113 -5.97 -2.03 -0.61
N LEU A 114 -6.77 -1.78 0.42
CA LEU A 114 -6.38 -1.86 1.82
C LEU A 114 -7.00 -3.09 2.44
N LYS A 115 -6.23 -3.90 3.18
CA LYS A 115 -6.74 -5.17 3.76
C LYS A 115 -7.28 -5.03 5.17
N ASN A 116 -6.99 -3.92 5.85
CA ASN A 116 -7.37 -3.73 7.25
C ASN A 116 -8.41 -2.60 7.39
N LYS A 117 -9.01 -2.53 8.58
CA LYS A 117 -9.93 -1.48 8.99
C LYS A 117 -9.17 -0.15 9.16
N TRP A 118 -9.72 0.90 8.58
CA TRP A 118 -9.24 2.27 8.67
C TRP A 118 -10.42 3.23 8.79
N PRO A 119 -10.85 3.57 10.02
CA PRO A 119 -12.02 4.44 10.23
C PRO A 119 -11.90 5.82 9.56
N VAL A 120 -10.68 6.36 9.48
CA VAL A 120 -10.38 7.63 8.78
C VAL A 120 -10.76 7.60 7.30
N TRP A 121 -10.80 6.42 6.68
CA TRP A 121 -11.19 6.20 5.29
C TRP A 121 -12.54 5.47 5.19
N GLN A 122 -13.35 5.53 6.24
CA GLN A 122 -14.68 4.87 6.31
C GLN A 122 -14.64 3.34 6.13
N LEU A 123 -13.48 2.73 6.38
CA LEU A 123 -13.29 1.28 6.36
C LEU A 123 -13.48 0.73 7.79
N ILE A 124 -14.72 0.58 8.24
CA ILE A 124 -15.05 0.32 9.65
C ILE A 124 -14.96 -1.18 9.99
N ASP A 125 -15.56 -2.05 9.16
CA ASP A 125 -15.67 -3.48 9.48
C ASP A 125 -14.64 -4.36 8.77
N SER A 126 -14.08 -3.88 7.66
CA SER A 126 -13.15 -4.62 6.81
C SER A 126 -12.25 -3.65 6.04
N GLY A 127 -11.29 -4.21 5.30
CA GLY A 127 -10.58 -3.47 4.25
C GLY A 127 -11.48 -3.06 3.09
N GLY A 128 -10.89 -2.49 2.04
CA GLY A 128 -11.64 -2.02 0.90
C GLY A 128 -10.77 -1.54 -0.25
N GLU A 129 -11.43 -1.20 -1.35
CA GLU A 129 -10.80 -0.59 -2.50
C GLU A 129 -10.77 0.92 -2.33
N CYS A 130 -9.61 1.52 -2.52
CA CYS A 130 -9.37 2.95 -2.43
C CYS A 130 -8.95 3.50 -3.78
N ARG A 131 -9.35 4.75 -4.04
CA ARG A 131 -9.07 5.50 -5.25
C ARG A 131 -8.53 6.86 -4.84
N LEU A 132 -7.34 7.18 -5.32
CA LEU A 132 -6.74 8.50 -5.20
C LEU A 132 -6.88 9.20 -6.56
N THR A 133 -7.61 10.30 -6.58
CA THR A 133 -7.89 11.08 -7.79
C THR A 133 -7.12 12.40 -7.80
N THR A 134 -7.21 13.12 -8.92
CA THR A 134 -6.79 14.52 -9.06
C THR A 134 -7.13 15.37 -7.83
N ASN A 135 -6.23 16.31 -7.51
CA ASN A 135 -6.24 17.10 -6.26
C ASN A 135 -5.92 16.26 -5.00
N ILE A 136 -5.30 15.09 -5.17
CA ILE A 136 -4.86 14.21 -4.08
C ILE A 136 -6.05 13.80 -3.17
N LEU A 137 -7.23 13.60 -3.76
CA LEU A 137 -8.43 13.21 -3.03
C LEU A 137 -8.50 11.68 -2.92
N ILE A 138 -8.51 11.16 -1.69
CA ILE A 138 -8.66 9.73 -1.43
C ILE A 138 -10.11 9.43 -1.09
N SER A 139 -10.68 8.46 -1.80
CA SER A 139 -12.00 7.88 -1.51
C SER A 139 -11.87 6.36 -1.42
N CYS A 140 -12.53 5.76 -0.45
CA CYS A 140 -12.49 4.30 -0.25
C CYS A 140 -13.90 3.72 -0.19
N LYS A 141 -14.03 2.50 -0.69
CA LYS A 141 -15.25 1.70 -0.65
C LYS A 141 -14.94 0.39 0.05
N GLN A 142 -15.65 0.15 1.15
CA GLN A 142 -15.50 -1.05 1.94
C GLN A 142 -15.81 -2.31 1.12
N SER A 143 -14.98 -3.33 1.27
CA SER A 143 -15.24 -4.64 0.66
C SER A 143 -16.37 -5.34 1.41
N LYS A 144 -17.33 -5.89 0.67
CA LYS A 144 -18.46 -6.64 1.23
C LYS A 144 -18.03 -7.98 1.81
#